data_AF-A0A7W6HX65-F1
#
_entry.id   AF-A0A7W6HX65-F1
#
_cell.length_a   1.000
_cell.length_b   1.000
_cell.length_c   1.000
_cell.angle_alpha   90.00
_cell.angle_beta   90.00
_cell.angle_gamma   90.00
#
_symmetry.space_group_name_H-M   'P 1'
#
loop_
_entity.id
_entity.type
_entity.pdbx_description
1 polymer ?
#
loop_
_entity_poly.entity_id
_entity_poly.type
_entity_poly.pdbx_seq_one_letter_code
_entity_poly.pdbx_strand_id
1 'polypeptide(L)'
;MEEKIKTLFKQYSGSDVRRVEPLPVSGSARRYYRVFTGDRTYVGVYHENLRENRLFVDFTRHFEKSRLHVPHVYCVSEDGFCYLQDDLGPDMLLDVVEREREGEFLSEHTMELYRKALSELLKFQLEGGKGLDYSGCLPRPVFDERCIRWDLNYFKYCFLKLAGVEVDEDRLENDFDRLTAKLVMAGTDGFMFRDFQSRNIMVLDNEVYFIDYQGGRQGALHYDVASLLYDAIVKIPESQKEELLDFYIRELTESEPGFAEKFREIYYHFVLVRLLQAMGAFGLRGLHEGKPHFIDSIVPGLQGISTLFESGKLEGEYPEIQYAIRMAFEKYFVPLHPESKE
;
A
#
# COMPACT_ATOMS: atom_id res chain seq x y z
N MET A 1 -0.99 -28.13 -4.98
CA MET A 1 -1.29 -26.75 -5.40
C MET A 1 -1.09 -26.62 -6.90
N GLU A 2 0.12 -26.89 -7.41
CA GLU A 2 0.38 -26.92 -8.87
C GLU A 2 -0.63 -27.79 -9.65
N GLU A 3 -0.86 -29.04 -9.23
CA GLU A 3 -1.85 -29.92 -9.88
C GLU A 3 -3.29 -29.37 -9.88
N LYS A 4 -3.66 -28.59 -8.86
CA LYS A 4 -4.96 -27.89 -8.84
C LYS A 4 -5.01 -26.81 -9.92
N ILE A 5 -3.91 -26.06 -10.11
CA ILE A 5 -3.80 -25.04 -11.17
C ILE A 5 -3.83 -25.70 -12.56
N LYS A 6 -3.11 -26.81 -12.76
CA LYS A 6 -3.17 -27.57 -14.03
C LYS A 6 -4.59 -28.05 -14.34
N THR A 7 -5.26 -28.61 -13.34
CA THR A 7 -6.64 -29.09 -13.46
C THR A 7 -7.59 -27.94 -13.81
N LEU A 8 -7.49 -26.81 -13.10
CA LEU A 8 -8.30 -25.62 -13.36
C LEU A 8 -8.07 -25.09 -14.79
N PHE A 9 -6.82 -24.99 -15.23
CA PHE A 9 -6.50 -24.56 -16.59
C PHE A 9 -7.09 -25.51 -17.64
N LYS A 10 -7.00 -26.82 -17.44
CA LYS A 10 -7.57 -27.81 -18.35
C LYS A 10 -9.09 -27.73 -18.43
N GLN A 11 -9.76 -27.48 -17.29
CA GLN A 11 -11.21 -27.27 -17.24
C GLN A 11 -11.62 -26.00 -18.01
N TYR A 12 -10.83 -24.93 -17.90
CA TYR A 12 -11.07 -23.67 -18.60
C TYR A 12 -10.82 -23.74 -20.11
N SER A 13 -9.67 -24.27 -20.53
CA SER A 13 -9.21 -24.21 -21.93
C SER A 13 -9.51 -25.46 -22.74
N GLY A 14 -9.85 -26.58 -22.10
CA GLY A 14 -9.94 -27.90 -22.71
C GLY A 14 -8.59 -28.54 -23.08
N SER A 15 -7.46 -27.88 -22.83
CA SER A 15 -6.12 -28.31 -23.22
C SER A 15 -5.19 -28.48 -22.01
N ASP A 16 -4.18 -29.33 -22.14
CA ASP A 16 -3.15 -29.49 -21.11
C ASP A 16 -2.16 -28.30 -21.13
N VAL A 17 -1.66 -27.93 -19.94
CA VAL A 17 -0.59 -26.93 -19.82
C VAL A 17 0.74 -27.51 -20.31
N ARG A 18 1.61 -26.68 -20.89
CA ARG A 18 2.96 -27.10 -21.26
C ARG A 18 3.87 -27.19 -20.05
N ARG A 19 3.78 -26.18 -19.18
CA ARG A 19 4.62 -26.05 -17.98
C ARG A 19 3.95 -25.13 -16.97
N VAL A 20 4.18 -25.36 -15.69
CA VAL A 20 3.78 -24.47 -14.59
C VAL A 20 5.02 -24.21 -13.74
N GLU A 21 5.25 -22.96 -13.37
CA GLU A 21 6.36 -22.57 -12.52
C GLU A 21 5.88 -21.72 -11.35
N PRO A 22 6.36 -21.97 -10.11
CA PRO A 22 6.08 -21.06 -9.02
C PRO A 22 6.75 -19.70 -9.28
N LEU A 23 6.01 -18.62 -9.02
CA LEU A 23 6.59 -17.29 -8.93
C LEU A 23 7.21 -17.08 -7.53
N PRO A 24 8.15 -16.13 -7.37
CA PRO A 24 8.75 -15.83 -6.07
C PRO A 24 7.69 -15.61 -4.99
N VAL A 25 7.96 -16.15 -3.80
CA VAL A 25 7.06 -16.01 -2.65
C VAL A 25 7.13 -14.56 -2.18
N SER A 26 5.98 -13.87 -2.15
CA SER A 26 5.86 -12.54 -1.55
C SER A 26 5.54 -12.64 -0.05
N GLY A 27 5.43 -11.51 0.65
CA GLY A 27 5.07 -11.47 2.08
C GLY A 27 3.66 -12.01 2.42
N SER A 28 2.89 -12.45 1.42
CA SER A 28 1.55 -13.04 1.56
C SER A 28 1.59 -14.56 1.64
N ALA A 29 0.59 -15.17 2.27
CA ALA A 29 0.37 -16.62 2.20
C ALA A 29 -0.17 -17.09 0.82
N ARG A 30 -0.50 -16.15 -0.09
CA ARG A 30 -0.87 -16.44 -1.48
C ARG A 30 0.29 -17.01 -2.26
N ARG A 31 0.01 -18.00 -3.10
CA ARG A 31 1.00 -18.61 -3.99
C ARG A 31 0.60 -18.40 -5.43
N TYR A 32 1.54 -17.89 -6.21
CA TYR A 32 1.36 -17.57 -7.61
C TYR A 32 2.17 -18.54 -8.46
N TYR A 33 1.58 -18.95 -9.58
CA TYR A 33 2.18 -19.88 -10.53
C TYR A 33 2.03 -19.32 -11.93
N ARG A 34 3.13 -19.18 -12.67
CA ARG A 34 3.08 -18.87 -14.09
C ARG A 34 2.77 -20.14 -14.88
N VAL A 35 1.72 -20.10 -15.67
CA VAL A 35 1.22 -21.21 -16.50
C VAL A 35 1.56 -20.91 -17.96
N PHE A 36 2.31 -21.80 -18.60
CA PHE A 36 2.74 -21.67 -19.99
C PHE A 36 1.90 -22.57 -20.90
N THR A 37 1.29 -22.00 -21.94
CA THR A 37 0.43 -22.73 -22.90
C THR A 37 1.05 -22.84 -24.30
N GLY A 38 2.21 -22.22 -24.50
CA GLY A 38 2.98 -22.23 -25.74
C GLY A 38 2.80 -20.95 -26.55
N ASP A 39 1.55 -20.48 -26.67
CA ASP A 39 1.17 -19.24 -27.34
C ASP A 39 1.04 -18.05 -26.37
N ARG A 40 0.71 -18.32 -25.10
CA ARG A 40 0.50 -17.32 -24.05
C ARG A 40 0.94 -17.83 -22.68
N THR A 41 0.93 -16.92 -21.72
CA THR A 41 1.10 -17.22 -20.29
C THR A 41 -0.07 -16.69 -19.48
N TYR A 42 -0.30 -17.32 -18.33
CA TYR A 42 -1.32 -16.97 -17.36
C TYR A 42 -0.72 -17.01 -15.95
N VAL A 43 -1.38 -16.37 -15.00
CA VAL A 43 -1.06 -16.52 -13.58
C VAL A 43 -2.17 -17.31 -12.89
N GLY A 44 -1.81 -18.49 -12.38
CA GLY A 44 -2.65 -19.27 -11.49
C GLY A 44 -2.37 -18.89 -10.04
N VAL A 45 -3.41 -18.58 -9.28
CA VAL A 45 -3.30 -18.21 -7.87
C VAL A 45 -3.89 -19.32 -7.01
N TYR A 46 -3.22 -19.66 -5.91
CA TYR A 46 -3.74 -20.51 -4.85
C TYR A 46 -3.70 -19.77 -3.52
N HIS A 47 -4.81 -19.77 -2.81
CA HIS A 47 -4.89 -19.22 -1.46
C HIS A 47 -6.04 -19.78 -0.66
N GLU A 48 -5.82 -20.01 0.64
CA GLU A 48 -6.80 -20.65 1.53
C GLU A 48 -7.80 -19.66 2.15
N ASN A 49 -7.55 -18.35 2.06
CA ASN A 49 -8.52 -17.36 2.50
C ASN A 49 -9.59 -17.14 1.41
N LEU A 50 -10.69 -17.90 1.50
CA LEU A 50 -11.81 -17.80 0.57
C LEU A 50 -12.42 -16.39 0.51
N ARG A 51 -12.39 -15.64 1.61
CA ARG A 51 -12.96 -14.30 1.65
C ARG A 51 -12.11 -13.33 0.82
N GLU A 52 -10.79 -13.37 0.96
CA GLU A 52 -9.89 -12.57 0.13
C GLU A 52 -9.97 -12.95 -1.35
N ASN A 53 -10.05 -14.24 -1.67
CA ASN A 53 -10.19 -14.68 -3.08
C ASN A 53 -11.48 -14.16 -3.70
N ARG A 54 -12.60 -14.24 -2.98
CA ARG A 54 -13.88 -13.71 -3.45
C ARG A 54 -13.81 -12.20 -3.65
N LEU A 55 -13.26 -11.47 -2.68
CA LEU A 55 -13.07 -10.02 -2.80
C LEU A 55 -12.22 -9.65 -4.01
N PHE A 56 -11.10 -10.36 -4.23
CA PHE A 56 -10.27 -10.14 -5.43
C PHE A 56 -11.10 -10.33 -6.69
N VAL A 57 -11.71 -11.50 -6.88
CA VAL A 57 -12.47 -11.84 -8.09
C VAL A 57 -13.65 -10.89 -8.32
N ASP A 58 -14.40 -10.55 -7.27
CA ASP A 58 -15.57 -9.69 -7.38
C ASP A 58 -15.16 -8.25 -7.72
N PHE A 59 -14.09 -7.75 -7.11
CA PHE A 59 -13.52 -6.45 -7.43
C PHE A 59 -12.97 -6.43 -8.84
N THR A 60 -12.20 -7.44 -9.26
CA THR A 60 -11.68 -7.54 -10.63
C THR A 60 -12.80 -7.45 -11.65
N ARG A 61 -13.83 -8.29 -11.51
CA ARG A 61 -14.98 -8.31 -12.43
C ARG A 61 -15.76 -7.01 -12.43
N HIS A 62 -15.78 -6.27 -11.32
CA HIS A 62 -16.38 -4.95 -11.26
C HIS A 62 -15.53 -3.94 -12.04
N PHE A 63 -14.24 -3.86 -11.74
CA PHE A 63 -13.31 -2.93 -12.35
C PHE A 63 -13.14 -3.14 -13.86
N GLU A 64 -13.16 -4.39 -14.32
CA GLU A 64 -13.15 -4.72 -15.76
C GLU A 64 -14.35 -4.14 -16.52
N LYS A 65 -15.54 -4.15 -15.92
CA LYS A 65 -16.75 -3.55 -16.55
C LYS A 65 -16.60 -2.05 -16.74
N SER A 66 -15.87 -1.40 -15.84
CA SER A 66 -15.50 0.01 -15.91
C SER A 66 -14.23 0.27 -16.73
N ARG A 67 -13.67 -0.77 -17.38
CA ARG A 67 -12.44 -0.71 -18.19
C ARG A 67 -11.22 -0.18 -17.43
N LEU A 68 -11.18 -0.41 -16.13
CA LEU A 68 -10.05 -0.05 -15.29
C LEU A 68 -8.92 -1.07 -15.44
N HIS A 69 -7.69 -0.64 -15.19
CA HIS A 69 -6.49 -1.44 -15.44
C HIS A 69 -6.27 -2.52 -14.36
N VAL A 70 -6.99 -3.63 -14.50
CA VAL A 70 -6.86 -4.84 -13.68
C VAL A 70 -6.60 -6.07 -14.57
N PRO A 71 -6.04 -7.17 -14.04
CA PRO A 71 -5.95 -8.40 -14.82
C PRO A 71 -7.35 -8.95 -15.13
N HIS A 72 -7.52 -9.67 -16.25
CA HIS A 72 -8.72 -10.45 -16.49
C HIS A 72 -8.72 -11.73 -15.62
N VAL A 73 -9.86 -12.05 -15.00
CA VAL A 73 -10.06 -13.34 -14.30
C VAL A 73 -10.84 -14.31 -15.18
N TYR A 74 -10.14 -15.32 -15.70
CA TYR A 74 -10.67 -16.30 -16.64
C TYR A 74 -11.62 -17.31 -15.97
N CYS A 75 -11.21 -17.87 -14.83
CA CYS A 75 -11.97 -18.88 -14.13
C CYS A 75 -11.57 -18.99 -12.66
N VAL A 76 -12.46 -19.57 -11.87
CA VAL A 76 -12.28 -19.84 -10.44
C VAL A 76 -12.64 -21.31 -10.20
N SER A 77 -11.88 -22.01 -9.37
CA SER A 77 -12.19 -23.39 -9.00
C SER A 77 -13.51 -23.46 -8.20
N GLU A 78 -14.18 -24.62 -8.26
CA GLU A 78 -15.42 -24.85 -7.52
C GLU A 78 -15.27 -24.63 -6.00
N ASP A 79 -14.11 -24.98 -5.44
CA ASP A 79 -13.78 -24.77 -4.03
C ASP A 79 -13.42 -23.31 -3.69
N GLY A 80 -13.20 -22.45 -4.69
CA GLY A 80 -12.84 -21.03 -4.55
C GLY A 80 -11.40 -20.77 -4.08
N PHE A 81 -10.57 -21.80 -3.94
CA PHE A 81 -9.17 -21.64 -3.49
C PHE A 81 -8.21 -21.29 -4.63
N CYS A 82 -8.60 -21.55 -5.87
CA CYS A 82 -7.80 -21.27 -7.05
C CYS A 82 -8.54 -20.35 -8.01
N TYR A 83 -7.81 -19.48 -8.69
CA TYR A 83 -8.30 -18.75 -9.85
C TYR A 83 -7.18 -18.55 -10.87
N LEU A 84 -7.57 -18.37 -12.13
CA LEU A 84 -6.66 -18.10 -13.25
C LEU A 84 -6.90 -16.67 -13.73
N GLN A 85 -5.83 -15.91 -13.89
CA GLN A 85 -5.86 -14.53 -14.36
C GLN A 85 -4.79 -14.26 -15.42
N ASP A 86 -4.82 -13.05 -15.98
CA ASP A 86 -3.75 -12.55 -16.85
C ASP A 86 -2.36 -12.59 -16.19
N ASP A 87 -1.36 -12.88 -17.01
CA ASP A 87 0.04 -12.64 -16.68
C ASP A 87 0.43 -11.25 -17.18
N LEU A 88 0.47 -10.28 -16.25
CA LEU A 88 0.77 -8.87 -16.53
C LEU A 88 2.28 -8.60 -16.69
N GLY A 89 3.04 -9.62 -17.10
CA GLY A 89 4.48 -9.54 -17.25
C GLY A 89 5.26 -9.66 -15.94
N PRO A 90 6.59 -9.55 -16.00
CA PRO A 90 7.46 -9.70 -14.84
C PRO A 90 7.75 -8.39 -14.10
N ASP A 91 7.55 -7.24 -14.74
CA ASP A 91 8.03 -5.95 -14.25
C ASP A 91 6.94 -5.27 -13.40
N MET A 92 7.27 -4.97 -12.14
CA MET A 92 6.55 -4.03 -11.30
C MET A 92 7.14 -2.62 -11.47
N LEU A 93 6.39 -1.58 -11.13
CA LEU A 93 6.90 -0.19 -11.10
C LEU A 93 8.13 -0.09 -10.19
N LEU A 94 8.16 -0.85 -9.09
CA LEU A 94 9.34 -0.99 -8.24
C LEU A 94 10.59 -1.44 -9.03
N ASP A 95 10.47 -2.50 -9.84
CA ASP A 95 11.59 -3.05 -10.62
C ASP A 95 12.08 -2.06 -11.67
N VAL A 96 11.16 -1.31 -12.29
CA VAL A 96 11.49 -0.26 -13.25
C VAL A 96 12.28 0.86 -12.57
N VAL A 97 11.83 1.31 -11.39
CA VAL A 97 12.55 2.33 -10.61
C VAL A 97 13.95 1.84 -10.28
N GLU A 98 14.11 0.62 -9.77
CA GLU A 98 15.42 0.07 -9.40
C GLU A 98 16.38 -0.01 -10.60
N ARG A 99 15.86 -0.36 -11.77
CA ARG A 99 16.62 -0.49 -13.01
C ARG A 99 17.04 0.85 -13.62
N GLU A 100 16.20 1.87 -13.51
CA GLU A 100 16.39 3.17 -14.19
C GLU A 100 16.90 4.29 -13.28
N ARG A 101 17.06 4.03 -11.98
CA ARG A 101 17.44 5.06 -11.02
C ARG A 101 18.85 5.59 -11.30
N GLU A 102 18.92 6.91 -11.50
CA GLU A 102 20.17 7.66 -11.63
C GLU A 102 20.37 8.56 -10.40
N GLY A 103 21.23 8.11 -9.48
CA GLY A 103 21.48 8.82 -8.23
C GLY A 103 20.27 8.80 -7.29
N GLU A 104 19.88 9.97 -6.76
CA GLU A 104 18.76 10.08 -5.83
C GLU A 104 17.41 10.29 -6.54
N PHE A 105 17.42 10.64 -7.83
CA PHE A 105 16.22 11.03 -8.57
C PHE A 105 15.60 9.88 -9.35
N LEU A 106 14.28 9.91 -9.48
CA LEU A 106 13.56 9.07 -10.45
C LEU A 106 13.87 9.58 -11.87
N SER A 107 14.02 8.65 -12.83
CA SER A 107 14.12 8.98 -14.25
C SER A 107 12.82 9.64 -14.75
N GLU A 108 12.86 10.39 -15.86
CA GLU A 108 11.65 10.95 -16.47
C GLU A 108 10.65 9.85 -16.86
N HIS A 109 11.13 8.73 -17.40
CA HIS A 109 10.26 7.59 -17.73
C HIS A 109 9.57 7.03 -16.48
N THR A 110 10.29 6.88 -15.37
CA THR A 110 9.69 6.47 -14.11
C THR A 110 8.68 7.50 -13.61
N MET A 111 8.99 8.81 -13.68
CA MET A 111 8.05 9.89 -13.33
C MET A 111 6.77 9.83 -14.18
N GLU A 112 6.87 9.52 -15.46
CA GLU A 112 5.72 9.29 -16.34
C GLU A 112 4.87 8.10 -15.89
N LEU A 113 5.48 6.98 -15.47
CA LEU A 113 4.74 5.84 -14.93
C LEU A 113 4.05 6.16 -13.60
N TYR A 114 4.66 6.96 -12.72
CA TYR A 114 3.99 7.45 -11.50
C TYR A 114 2.82 8.35 -11.83
N ARG A 115 2.94 9.25 -12.82
CA ARG A 115 1.82 10.06 -13.30
C ARG A 115 0.68 9.17 -13.82
N LYS A 116 0.97 8.18 -14.67
CA LYS A 116 -0.03 7.21 -15.15
C LYS A 116 -0.69 6.47 -13.99
N ALA A 117 0.07 6.03 -13.00
CA ALA A 117 -0.46 5.36 -11.82
C ALA A 117 -1.42 6.25 -11.02
N LEU A 118 -1.09 7.53 -10.85
CA LEU A 118 -1.93 8.51 -10.17
C LEU A 118 -3.22 8.84 -10.96
N SER A 119 -3.11 8.98 -12.29
CA SER A 119 -4.28 9.20 -13.16
C SER A 119 -5.24 8.01 -13.12
N GLU A 120 -4.73 6.78 -13.21
CA GLU A 120 -5.57 5.60 -13.09
C GLU A 120 -6.12 5.45 -11.67
N LEU A 121 -5.32 5.69 -10.62
CA LEU A 121 -5.80 5.69 -9.23
C LEU A 121 -7.02 6.58 -9.06
N LEU A 122 -7.00 7.79 -9.63
CA LEU A 122 -8.12 8.71 -9.56
C LEU A 122 -9.40 8.12 -10.19
N LYS A 123 -9.29 7.39 -11.31
CA LYS A 123 -10.43 6.68 -11.92
C LYS A 123 -10.98 5.58 -11.01
N PHE A 124 -10.11 4.78 -10.39
CA PHE A 124 -10.55 3.78 -9.40
C PHE A 124 -11.29 4.44 -8.23
N GLN A 125 -10.71 5.53 -7.74
CA GLN A 125 -11.22 6.28 -6.59
C GLN A 125 -12.60 6.90 -6.84
N LEU A 126 -12.80 7.58 -7.97
CA LEU A 126 -14.03 8.32 -8.27
C LEU A 126 -15.09 7.49 -9.01
N GLU A 127 -14.67 6.53 -9.83
CA GLU A 127 -15.58 5.74 -10.68
C GLU A 127 -15.59 4.27 -10.31
N GLY A 128 -14.41 3.68 -10.04
CA GLY A 128 -14.27 2.26 -9.72
C GLY A 128 -15.03 1.82 -8.47
N GLY A 129 -15.28 2.70 -7.51
CA GLY A 129 -16.09 2.38 -6.33
C GLY A 129 -17.61 2.41 -6.56
N LYS A 130 -18.08 3.01 -7.66
CA LYS A 130 -19.52 3.25 -7.87
C LYS A 130 -20.26 1.94 -8.13
N GLY A 131 -21.14 1.56 -7.20
CA GLY A 131 -21.94 0.33 -7.30
C GLY A 131 -21.17 -0.93 -6.90
N LEU A 132 -19.99 -0.80 -6.30
CA LEU A 132 -19.26 -1.91 -5.69
C LEU A 132 -19.91 -2.28 -4.34
N ASP A 133 -20.06 -3.58 -4.06
CA ASP A 133 -20.55 -4.05 -2.76
C ASP A 133 -19.40 -4.17 -1.75
N TYR A 134 -19.35 -3.21 -0.82
CA TYR A 134 -18.32 -3.19 0.21
C TYR A 134 -18.64 -4.06 1.43
N SER A 135 -19.85 -4.62 1.57
CA SER A 135 -20.31 -5.30 2.79
C SER A 135 -19.43 -6.48 3.22
N GLY A 136 -18.81 -7.17 2.25
CA GLY A 136 -17.91 -8.29 2.47
C GLY A 136 -16.45 -7.93 2.79
N CYS A 137 -16.07 -6.65 2.66
CA CYS A 137 -14.67 -6.20 2.73
C CYS A 137 -14.03 -6.48 4.08
N LEU A 138 -12.72 -6.69 4.05
CA LEU A 138 -11.90 -7.06 5.19
C LEU A 138 -10.91 -5.96 5.56
N PRO A 139 -10.69 -5.70 6.86
CA PRO A 139 -11.48 -6.18 8.01
C PRO A 139 -12.87 -5.53 8.12
N ARG A 140 -13.14 -4.45 7.35
CA ARG A 140 -14.36 -3.64 7.39
C ARG A 140 -14.67 -3.01 6.02
N PRO A 141 -15.94 -2.66 5.73
CA PRO A 141 -16.37 -1.97 4.50
C PRO A 141 -15.83 -0.56 4.32
N VAL A 142 -15.58 0.15 5.42
CA VAL A 142 -15.19 1.56 5.41
C VAL A 142 -13.96 1.75 6.29
N PHE A 143 -13.00 2.53 5.82
CA PHE A 143 -11.88 3.04 6.59
C PHE A 143 -12.32 4.29 7.36
N ASP A 144 -13.00 4.03 8.47
CA ASP A 144 -13.60 5.02 9.37
C ASP A 144 -12.66 5.41 10.53
N GLU A 145 -13.14 6.26 11.44
CA GLU A 145 -12.45 6.67 12.67
C GLU A 145 -11.88 5.48 13.45
N ARG A 146 -12.62 4.37 13.49
CA ARG A 146 -12.19 3.15 14.20
C ARG A 146 -10.97 2.53 13.54
N CYS A 147 -10.92 2.47 12.21
CA CYS A 147 -9.74 1.99 11.50
C CYS A 147 -8.52 2.87 11.75
N ILE A 148 -8.70 4.20 11.77
CA ILE A 148 -7.62 5.15 12.08
C ILE A 148 -7.10 4.93 13.50
N ARG A 149 -7.99 4.79 14.49
CA ARG A 149 -7.60 4.49 15.87
C ARG A 149 -6.90 3.14 16.01
N TRP A 150 -7.25 2.14 15.21
CA TRP A 150 -6.52 0.88 15.18
C TRP A 150 -5.08 1.07 14.71
N ASP A 151 -4.86 1.85 13.66
CA ASP A 151 -3.52 2.18 13.14
C ASP A 151 -2.67 2.93 14.19
N LEU A 152 -3.26 3.91 14.88
CA LEU A 152 -2.59 4.67 15.95
C LEU A 152 -2.28 3.82 17.19
N ASN A 153 -3.22 2.95 17.59
CA ASN A 153 -2.97 1.99 18.67
C ASN A 153 -1.91 0.96 18.28
N TYR A 154 -1.85 0.56 17.02
CA TYR A 154 -0.81 -0.33 16.52
C TYR A 154 0.57 0.32 16.63
N PHE A 155 0.71 1.61 16.29
CA PHE A 155 1.92 2.38 16.58
C PHE A 155 2.26 2.40 18.08
N LYS A 156 1.29 2.75 18.93
CA LYS A 156 1.49 2.83 20.38
C LYS A 156 1.96 1.51 20.99
N TYR A 157 1.18 0.44 20.81
CA TYR A 157 1.41 -0.83 21.49
C TYR A 157 2.44 -1.71 20.79
N CYS A 158 2.52 -1.66 19.46
CA CYS A 158 3.42 -2.51 18.70
C CYS A 158 4.70 -1.82 18.26
N PHE A 159 4.87 -0.51 18.50
CA PHE A 159 6.17 0.14 18.35
C PHE A 159 6.62 0.81 19.64
N LEU A 160 5.95 1.86 20.13
CA LEU A 160 6.45 2.64 21.27
C LEU A 160 6.68 1.78 22.52
N LYS A 161 5.71 0.93 22.88
CA LYS A 161 5.84 0.04 24.05
C LYS A 161 6.94 -1.01 23.87
N LEU A 162 7.05 -1.61 22.69
CA LEU A 162 8.12 -2.60 22.40
C LEU A 162 9.51 -1.95 22.35
N ALA A 163 9.58 -0.72 21.83
CA ALA A 163 10.77 0.10 21.82
C ALA A 163 11.12 0.63 23.21
N GLY A 164 10.25 0.49 24.22
CA GLY A 164 10.44 1.05 25.56
C GLY A 164 10.61 2.56 25.53
N VAL A 165 9.78 3.25 24.74
CA VAL A 165 9.70 4.70 24.67
C VAL A 165 8.62 5.15 25.65
N GLU A 166 9.01 5.97 26.63
CA GLU A 166 8.10 6.55 27.61
C GLU A 166 7.54 7.87 27.08
N VAL A 167 6.23 8.02 27.14
CA VAL A 167 5.44 9.17 26.67
C VAL A 167 4.38 9.51 27.71
N ASP A 168 3.89 10.74 27.71
CA ASP A 168 2.70 11.10 28.47
C ASP A 168 1.47 10.52 27.74
N GLU A 169 0.84 9.53 28.36
CA GLU A 169 -0.29 8.80 27.78
C GLU A 169 -1.48 9.71 27.45
N ASP A 170 -1.78 10.70 28.29
CA ASP A 170 -2.90 11.60 28.08
C ASP A 170 -2.60 12.57 26.93
N ARG A 171 -1.37 13.10 26.86
CA ARG A 171 -0.95 13.95 25.74
C ARG A 171 -0.90 13.20 24.41
N LEU A 172 -0.47 11.94 24.42
CA LEU A 172 -0.42 11.13 23.20
C LEU A 172 -1.83 10.82 22.69
N GLU A 173 -2.77 10.47 23.59
CA GLU A 173 -4.17 10.29 23.20
C GLU A 173 -4.79 11.59 22.69
N ASN A 174 -4.48 12.75 23.30
CA ASN A 174 -4.90 14.05 22.78
C ASN A 174 -4.38 14.30 21.34
N ASP A 175 -3.13 13.93 21.04
CA ASP A 175 -2.59 14.03 19.68
C ASP A 175 -3.28 13.06 18.71
N PHE A 176 -3.56 11.82 19.15
CA PHE A 176 -4.30 10.84 18.37
C PHE A 176 -5.73 11.29 18.05
N ASP A 177 -6.41 11.91 19.01
CA ASP A 177 -7.75 12.47 18.83
C ASP A 177 -7.74 13.60 17.81
N ARG A 178 -6.77 14.53 17.90
CA ARG A 178 -6.64 15.63 16.92
C ARG A 178 -6.33 15.10 15.52
N LEU A 179 -5.41 14.14 15.40
CA LEU A 179 -5.03 13.54 14.11
C LEU A 179 -6.23 12.82 13.49
N THR A 180 -6.93 12.04 14.31
CA THR A 180 -8.12 11.29 13.89
C THR A 180 -9.23 12.23 13.43
N ALA A 181 -9.51 13.30 14.18
CA ALA A 181 -10.49 14.32 13.80
C ALA A 181 -10.13 14.98 12.47
N LYS A 182 -8.85 15.31 12.23
CA LYS A 182 -8.38 15.86 10.95
C LYS A 182 -8.57 14.88 9.79
N LEU A 183 -8.24 13.60 9.98
CA LEU A 183 -8.35 12.59 8.93
C LEU A 183 -9.81 12.30 8.53
N VAL A 184 -10.74 12.29 9.49
CA VAL A 184 -12.17 12.06 9.23
C VAL A 184 -12.79 13.17 8.37
N MET A 185 -12.24 14.39 8.40
CA MET A 185 -12.72 15.50 7.56
C MET A 185 -12.58 15.23 6.05
N ALA A 186 -11.72 14.30 5.63
CA ALA A 186 -11.54 13.96 4.22
C ALA A 186 -12.72 13.17 3.60
N GLY A 187 -13.61 12.63 4.43
CA GLY A 187 -14.68 11.74 3.96
C GLY A 187 -14.18 10.36 3.52
N THR A 188 -15.11 9.49 3.11
CA THR A 188 -14.83 8.10 2.73
C THR A 188 -15.57 7.67 1.46
N ASP A 189 -15.79 8.61 0.54
CA ASP A 189 -16.66 8.37 -0.62
C ASP A 189 -15.97 7.65 -1.78
N GLY A 190 -14.64 7.53 -1.75
CA GLY A 190 -13.86 6.87 -2.80
C GLY A 190 -13.50 5.42 -2.52
N PHE A 191 -13.11 4.70 -3.57
CA PHE A 191 -12.42 3.42 -3.42
C PHE A 191 -10.98 3.66 -2.94
N MET A 192 -10.61 3.05 -1.81
CA MET A 192 -9.27 3.11 -1.26
C MET A 192 -8.63 1.72 -1.30
N PHE A 193 -7.52 1.59 -2.03
CA PHE A 193 -6.75 0.34 -2.16
C PHE A 193 -6.14 -0.12 -0.84
N ARG A 194 -5.79 0.82 0.04
CA ARG A 194 -5.05 0.63 1.31
C ARG A 194 -3.57 0.28 1.10
N ASP A 195 -3.24 -0.57 0.13
CA ASP A 195 -1.86 -0.99 -0.16
C ASP A 195 -1.42 -0.55 -1.57
N PHE A 196 -1.67 0.70 -1.93
CA PHE A 196 -1.30 1.26 -3.24
C PHE A 196 0.20 1.59 -3.30
N GLN A 197 1.05 0.59 -3.50
CA GLN A 197 2.51 0.72 -3.45
C GLN A 197 3.14 0.30 -4.78
N SER A 198 4.36 0.76 -5.05
CA SER A 198 5.05 0.52 -6.34
C SER A 198 5.17 -0.97 -6.71
N ARG A 199 5.29 -1.86 -5.72
CA ARG A 199 5.30 -3.32 -5.91
C ARG A 199 3.95 -3.93 -6.34
N ASN A 200 2.85 -3.20 -6.17
CA ASN A 200 1.49 -3.65 -6.52
C ASN A 200 1.01 -3.03 -7.85
N ILE A 201 1.91 -2.37 -8.57
CA ILE A 201 1.67 -1.75 -9.88
C ILE A 201 2.53 -2.50 -10.90
N MET A 202 1.89 -3.26 -11.78
CA MET A 202 2.53 -3.97 -12.88
C MET A 202 2.74 -3.02 -14.07
N VAL A 203 3.85 -3.16 -14.77
CA VAL A 203 4.17 -2.37 -15.97
C VAL A 203 4.22 -3.29 -17.18
N LEU A 204 3.31 -3.07 -18.13
CA LEU A 204 3.22 -3.83 -19.37
C LEU A 204 3.04 -2.86 -20.54
N ASP A 205 3.93 -2.93 -21.53
CA ASP A 205 3.92 -2.05 -22.70
C ASP A 205 3.85 -0.55 -22.35
N ASN A 206 4.58 -0.13 -21.32
CA ASN A 206 4.58 1.22 -20.72
C ASN A 206 3.23 1.68 -20.14
N GLU A 207 2.27 0.77 -19.97
CA GLU A 207 1.02 1.00 -19.24
C GLU A 207 1.08 0.35 -17.85
N VAL A 208 0.28 0.88 -16.93
CA VAL A 208 0.23 0.44 -15.53
C VAL A 208 -1.04 -0.37 -15.26
N TYR A 209 -0.90 -1.48 -14.53
CA TYR A 209 -2.02 -2.32 -14.10
C TYR A 209 -1.90 -2.62 -12.60
N PHE A 210 -3.03 -2.72 -11.92
CA PHE A 210 -3.05 -2.89 -10.47
C PHE A 210 -3.36 -4.32 -10.06
N ILE A 211 -2.71 -4.75 -8.99
CA ILE A 211 -2.96 -6.01 -8.30
C ILE A 211 -3.09 -5.75 -6.80
N ASP A 212 -3.37 -6.80 -6.04
CA ASP A 212 -3.43 -6.79 -4.57
C ASP A 212 -4.50 -5.84 -3.94
N TYR A 213 -5.55 -5.51 -4.69
CA TYR A 213 -6.63 -4.61 -4.27
C TYR A 213 -7.76 -5.28 -3.47
N GLN A 214 -7.67 -6.57 -3.14
CA GLN A 214 -8.70 -7.26 -2.34
C GLN A 214 -8.78 -6.80 -0.86
N GLY A 215 -7.79 -6.03 -0.40
CA GLY A 215 -7.88 -5.27 0.86
C GLY A 215 -8.56 -3.91 0.71
N GLY A 216 -8.98 -3.56 -0.50
CA GLY A 216 -9.61 -2.29 -0.83
C GLY A 216 -11.01 -2.15 -0.23
N ARG A 217 -11.40 -0.91 0.04
CA ARG A 217 -12.64 -0.56 0.77
C ARG A 217 -12.98 0.91 0.57
N GLN A 218 -14.10 1.37 1.10
CA GLN A 218 -14.41 2.80 1.08
C GLN A 218 -13.43 3.57 1.97
N GLY A 219 -12.92 4.71 1.50
CA GLY A 219 -11.94 5.47 2.24
C GLY A 219 -11.58 6.80 1.58
N ALA A 220 -10.68 7.53 2.23
CA ALA A 220 -10.22 8.83 1.77
C ALA A 220 -9.21 8.70 0.63
N LEU A 221 -9.34 9.55 -0.38
CA LEU A 221 -8.48 9.56 -1.57
C LEU A 221 -6.98 9.73 -1.25
N HIS A 222 -6.72 10.59 -0.25
CA HIS A 222 -5.39 10.91 0.25
C HIS A 222 -4.56 9.68 0.64
N TYR A 223 -5.21 8.63 1.15
CA TYR A 223 -4.51 7.49 1.75
C TYR A 223 -3.65 6.75 0.73
N ASP A 224 -4.16 6.55 -0.49
CA ASP A 224 -3.44 5.83 -1.54
C ASP A 224 -2.39 6.70 -2.24
N VAL A 225 -2.63 8.01 -2.37
CA VAL A 225 -1.61 8.94 -2.85
C VAL A 225 -0.42 8.97 -1.87
N ALA A 226 -0.70 9.06 -0.57
CA ALA A 226 0.33 8.99 0.47
C ALA A 226 1.03 7.63 0.47
N SER A 227 0.33 6.55 0.11
CA SER A 227 0.90 5.21 -0.06
C SER A 227 2.03 5.13 -1.06
N LEU A 228 1.79 5.72 -2.21
CA LEU A 228 2.69 5.63 -3.35
C LEU A 228 3.84 6.60 -3.22
N LEU A 229 3.56 7.84 -2.78
CA LEU A 229 4.58 8.90 -2.71
C LEU A 229 5.47 8.78 -1.47
N TYR A 230 5.00 8.14 -0.39
CA TYR A 230 5.78 7.79 0.79
C TYR A 230 5.94 6.27 0.93
N ASP A 231 6.15 5.59 -0.20
CA ASP A 231 6.51 4.17 -0.24
C ASP A 231 7.77 3.93 0.62
N ALA A 232 7.73 2.90 1.47
CA ALA A 232 8.84 2.58 2.37
C ALA A 232 10.06 2.01 1.65
N ILE A 233 9.86 1.44 0.46
CA ILE A 233 10.93 0.80 -0.33
C ILE A 233 11.56 1.82 -1.28
N VAL A 234 10.72 2.58 -1.99
CA VAL A 234 11.17 3.55 -2.98
C VAL A 234 11.38 4.92 -2.35
N LYS A 235 12.64 5.29 -2.09
CA LYS A 235 12.98 6.66 -1.71
C LYS A 235 12.77 7.61 -2.89
N ILE A 236 11.72 8.44 -2.85
CA ILE A 236 11.46 9.51 -3.83
C ILE A 236 11.98 10.83 -3.24
N PRO A 237 12.75 11.65 -3.99
CA PRO A 237 13.11 13.00 -3.57
C PRO A 237 11.89 13.87 -3.29
N GLU A 238 12.03 14.79 -2.34
CA GLU A 238 10.93 15.64 -1.91
C GLU A 238 10.35 16.49 -3.05
N SER A 239 11.21 17.04 -3.92
CA SER A 239 10.77 17.80 -5.09
C SER A 239 9.90 16.96 -6.04
N GLN A 240 10.26 15.69 -6.25
CA GLN A 240 9.50 14.79 -7.13
C GLN A 240 8.19 14.32 -6.47
N LYS A 241 8.16 14.14 -5.14
CA LYS A 241 6.90 13.89 -4.42
C LYS A 241 5.94 15.05 -4.56
N GLU A 242 6.42 16.28 -4.39
CA GLU A 242 5.59 17.48 -4.52
C GLU A 242 5.08 17.67 -5.95
N GLU A 243 5.92 17.43 -6.96
CA GLU A 243 5.51 17.46 -8.37
C GLU A 243 4.40 16.45 -8.68
N LEU A 244 4.53 15.22 -8.19
CA LEU A 244 3.53 14.16 -8.37
C LEU A 244 2.24 14.45 -7.60
N LEU A 245 2.34 15.00 -6.39
CA LEU A 245 1.19 15.44 -5.61
C LEU A 245 0.44 16.59 -6.31
N ASP A 246 1.16 17.59 -6.82
CA ASP A 246 0.58 18.68 -7.62
C ASP A 246 -0.09 18.17 -8.89
N PHE A 247 0.52 17.20 -9.56
CA PHE A 247 -0.07 16.52 -10.70
C PHE A 247 -1.43 15.89 -10.33
N TYR A 248 -1.48 15.06 -9.29
CA TYR A 248 -2.71 14.41 -8.85
C TYR A 248 -3.78 15.43 -8.42
N ILE A 249 -3.40 16.47 -7.67
CA ILE A 249 -4.34 17.51 -7.22
C ILE A 249 -4.94 18.24 -8.44
N ARG A 250 -4.16 18.53 -9.48
CA ARG A 250 -4.68 19.15 -10.71
C ARG A 250 -5.72 18.26 -11.39
N GLU A 251 -5.43 16.97 -11.60
CA GLU A 251 -6.39 16.05 -12.21
C GLU A 251 -7.67 15.88 -11.38
N LEU A 252 -7.54 15.82 -10.05
CA LEU A 252 -8.68 15.81 -9.15
C LEU A 252 -9.50 17.10 -9.25
N THR A 253 -8.85 18.25 -9.39
CA THR A 253 -9.54 19.55 -9.52
C THR A 253 -10.34 19.64 -10.81
N GLU A 254 -9.81 19.09 -11.90
CA GLU A 254 -10.50 19.03 -13.19
C GLU A 254 -11.76 18.14 -13.13
N SER A 255 -11.70 17.08 -12.34
CA SER A 255 -12.82 16.13 -12.16
C SER A 255 -13.84 16.60 -11.12
N GLU A 256 -13.39 17.21 -10.03
CA GLU A 256 -14.18 17.64 -8.86
C GLU A 256 -13.77 19.07 -8.41
N PRO A 257 -14.27 20.13 -9.09
CA PRO A 257 -13.91 21.51 -8.78
C PRO A 257 -14.20 21.90 -7.32
N GLY A 258 -13.19 22.41 -6.61
CA GLY A 258 -13.30 22.87 -5.22
C GLY A 258 -12.76 21.90 -4.15
N PHE A 259 -12.29 20.71 -4.54
CA PHE A 259 -11.67 19.76 -3.61
C PHE A 259 -10.16 20.00 -3.40
N ALA A 260 -9.51 20.71 -4.33
CA ALA A 260 -8.06 20.87 -4.44
C ALA A 260 -7.37 21.48 -3.22
N GLU A 261 -7.85 22.65 -2.76
CA GLU A 261 -7.22 23.40 -1.68
C GLU A 261 -7.28 22.65 -0.35
N LYS A 262 -8.38 21.91 -0.12
CA LYS A 262 -8.56 21.08 1.08
C LYS A 262 -7.73 19.80 1.04
N PHE A 263 -7.43 19.28 -0.16
CA PHE A 263 -6.70 18.03 -0.28
C PHE A 263 -5.32 18.12 0.36
N ARG A 264 -4.55 19.16 0.00
CA ARG A 264 -3.19 19.35 0.50
C ARG A 264 -3.15 19.60 2.02
N GLU A 265 -4.13 20.32 2.57
CA GLU A 265 -4.25 20.55 4.01
C GLU A 265 -4.34 19.23 4.79
N ILE A 266 -5.11 18.25 4.29
CA ILE A 266 -5.32 16.98 4.99
C ILE A 266 -4.26 15.92 4.61
N TYR A 267 -3.65 16.04 3.43
CA TYR A 267 -2.75 15.06 2.86
C TYR A 267 -1.58 14.66 3.80
N TYR A 268 -0.88 15.63 4.39
CA TYR A 268 0.27 15.29 5.24
C TYR A 268 -0.12 14.65 6.58
N HIS A 269 -1.37 14.83 7.03
CA HIS A 269 -1.91 14.06 8.14
C HIS A 269 -2.08 12.59 7.75
N PHE A 270 -2.49 12.30 6.51
CA PHE A 270 -2.52 10.93 5.98
C PHE A 270 -1.12 10.33 5.84
N VAL A 271 -0.15 11.12 5.41
CA VAL A 271 1.26 10.69 5.42
C VAL A 271 1.68 10.30 6.83
N LEU A 272 1.41 11.14 7.83
CA LEU A 272 1.78 10.86 9.22
C LEU A 272 1.16 9.55 9.73
N VAL A 273 -0.17 9.37 9.66
CA VAL A 273 -0.81 8.16 10.18
C VAL A 273 -0.30 6.88 9.50
N ARG A 274 0.04 6.97 8.21
CA ARG A 274 0.63 5.85 7.47
C ARG A 274 2.03 5.51 7.95
N LEU A 275 2.88 6.51 8.14
CA LEU A 275 4.23 6.29 8.67
C LEU A 275 4.16 5.71 10.10
N LEU A 276 3.27 6.22 10.96
CA LEU A 276 3.04 5.66 12.30
C LEU A 276 2.57 4.20 12.24
N GLN A 277 1.64 3.89 11.34
CA GLN A 277 1.16 2.52 11.12
C GLN A 277 2.28 1.58 10.64
N ALA A 278 3.17 2.05 9.76
CA ALA A 278 4.35 1.31 9.32
C ALA A 278 5.32 1.07 10.49
N MET A 279 5.56 2.07 11.35
CA MET A 279 6.36 1.91 12.56
C MET A 279 5.79 0.81 13.47
N GLY A 280 4.46 0.73 13.64
CA GLY A 280 3.80 -0.37 14.34
C GLY A 280 4.16 -1.76 13.76
N ALA A 281 4.24 -1.88 12.43
CA ALA A 281 4.66 -3.12 11.78
C ALA A 281 6.14 -3.42 12.00
N PHE A 282 6.99 -2.39 11.95
CA PHE A 282 8.43 -2.53 12.18
C PHE A 282 8.71 -2.95 13.63
N GLY A 283 7.96 -2.41 14.59
CA GLY A 283 8.07 -2.83 15.98
C GLY A 283 7.58 -4.25 16.22
N LEU A 284 6.40 -4.64 15.71
CA LEU A 284 5.91 -6.02 15.90
C LEU A 284 6.81 -7.04 15.19
N ARG A 285 7.10 -6.83 13.91
CA ARG A 285 7.83 -7.81 13.10
C ARG A 285 9.34 -7.76 13.37
N GLY A 286 9.89 -6.57 13.63
CA GLY A 286 11.30 -6.38 13.93
C GLY A 286 11.62 -6.65 15.39
N LEU A 287 11.07 -5.85 16.32
CA LEU A 287 11.44 -5.91 17.74
C LEU A 287 10.87 -7.14 18.47
N HIS A 288 9.66 -7.58 18.13
CA HIS A 288 9.04 -8.74 18.78
C HIS A 288 9.31 -10.06 18.06
N GLU A 289 9.15 -10.12 16.74
CA GLU A 289 9.39 -11.36 15.97
C GLU A 289 10.85 -11.53 15.49
N GLY A 290 11.72 -10.51 15.64
CA GLY A 290 13.14 -10.61 15.34
C GLY A 290 13.49 -10.64 13.85
N LYS A 291 12.62 -10.13 12.96
CA LYS A 291 12.85 -10.16 11.50
C LYS A 291 13.81 -9.04 11.07
N PRO A 292 15.02 -9.33 10.53
CA PRO A 292 16.06 -8.32 10.30
C PRO A 292 15.63 -7.16 9.40
N HIS A 293 15.00 -7.43 8.26
CA HIS A 293 14.56 -6.39 7.32
C HIS A 293 13.58 -5.37 7.94
N PHE A 294 12.79 -5.78 8.93
CA PHE A 294 11.91 -4.87 9.65
C PHE A 294 12.67 -4.02 10.67
N ILE A 295 13.73 -4.56 11.28
CA ILE A 295 14.63 -3.82 12.19
C ILE A 295 15.37 -2.74 11.40
N ASP A 296 15.92 -3.10 10.23
CA ASP A 296 16.65 -2.18 9.36
C ASP A 296 15.77 -1.02 8.85
N SER A 297 14.45 -1.21 8.86
CA SER A 297 13.46 -0.19 8.45
C SER A 297 13.06 0.78 9.57
N ILE A 298 13.41 0.50 10.85
CA ILE A 298 13.02 1.35 11.99
C ILE A 298 13.63 2.75 11.88
N VAL A 299 14.95 2.85 11.71
CA VAL A 299 15.64 4.14 11.63
C VAL A 299 15.18 4.95 10.41
N PRO A 300 15.13 4.39 9.19
CA PRO A 300 14.55 5.09 8.03
C PRO A 300 13.11 5.57 8.26
N GLY A 301 12.27 4.76 8.91
CA GLY A 301 10.89 5.14 9.23
C GLY A 301 10.81 6.33 10.19
N LEU A 302 11.62 6.33 11.25
CA LEU A 302 11.71 7.46 12.18
C LEU A 302 12.25 8.72 11.47
N GLN A 303 13.29 8.59 10.63
CA GLN A 303 13.81 9.72 9.84
C GLN A 303 12.74 10.31 8.93
N GLY A 304 11.91 9.47 8.30
CA GLY A 304 10.81 9.91 7.45
C GLY A 304 9.79 10.75 8.21
N ILE A 305 9.45 10.34 9.44
CA ILE A 305 8.52 11.10 10.30
C ILE A 305 9.16 12.41 10.78
N SER A 306 10.43 12.40 11.21
CA SER A 306 11.15 13.62 11.61
C SER A 306 11.24 14.62 10.45
N THR A 307 11.61 14.15 9.26
CA THR A 307 11.68 15.00 8.05
C THR A 307 10.32 15.62 7.71
N LEU A 308 9.23 14.86 7.89
CA LEU A 308 7.88 15.38 7.69
C LEU A 308 7.57 16.56 8.63
N PHE A 309 7.92 16.46 9.91
CA PHE A 309 7.75 17.56 10.86
C PHE A 309 8.71 18.74 10.58
N GLU A 310 9.98 18.47 10.32
CA GLU A 310 11.01 19.48 10.04
C GLU A 310 10.72 20.30 8.77
N SER A 311 10.02 19.70 7.79
CA SER A 311 9.61 20.40 6.57
C SER A 311 8.56 21.50 6.79
N GLY A 312 7.97 21.61 7.99
CA GLY A 312 6.91 22.57 8.30
C GLY A 312 5.52 22.18 7.81
N LYS A 313 5.38 21.02 7.14
CA LYS A 313 4.10 20.52 6.61
C LYS A 313 3.04 20.22 7.67
N LEU A 314 3.49 20.00 8.90
CA LEU A 314 2.67 19.76 10.09
C LEU A 314 3.10 20.71 11.23
N GLU A 315 3.47 21.94 10.89
CA GLU A 315 4.00 22.91 11.86
C GLU A 315 3.01 23.14 13.02
N GLY A 316 3.52 23.06 14.26
CA GLY A 316 2.73 23.24 15.47
C GLY A 316 1.80 22.09 15.85
N GLU A 317 1.76 21.01 15.06
CA GLU A 317 0.86 19.88 15.29
C GLU A 317 1.55 18.70 15.98
N TYR A 318 0.79 17.99 16.81
CA TYR A 318 1.18 16.71 17.45
C TYR A 318 2.49 16.72 18.27
N PRO A 319 2.63 17.58 19.29
CA PRO A 319 3.87 17.70 20.06
C PRO A 319 4.30 16.42 20.80
N GLU A 320 3.35 15.60 21.28
CA GLU A 320 3.67 14.35 21.97
C GLU A 320 4.09 13.25 20.98
N ILE A 321 3.49 13.21 19.79
CA ILE A 321 3.97 12.33 18.70
C ILE A 321 5.40 12.73 18.32
N GLN A 322 5.67 14.03 18.12
CA GLN A 322 7.03 14.52 17.83
C GLN A 322 8.03 14.14 18.92
N TYR A 323 7.64 14.31 20.19
CA TYR A 323 8.43 13.89 21.34
C TYR A 323 8.73 12.38 21.29
N ALA A 324 7.72 11.55 21.09
CA ALA A 324 7.85 10.10 21.03
C ALA A 324 8.82 9.64 19.92
N ILE A 325 8.73 10.27 18.74
CA ILE A 325 9.62 9.99 17.60
C ILE A 325 11.06 10.40 17.93
N ARG A 326 11.28 11.56 18.55
CA ARG A 326 12.62 12.00 18.98
C ARG A 326 13.22 11.03 20.02
N MET A 327 12.44 10.63 21.01
CA MET A 327 12.89 9.67 22.04
C MET A 327 13.23 8.30 21.44
N ALA A 328 12.40 7.82 20.50
CA ALA A 328 12.71 6.60 19.75
C ALA A 328 14.01 6.78 18.95
N PHE A 329 14.19 7.93 18.29
CA PHE A 329 15.39 8.22 17.51
C PHE A 329 16.65 8.21 18.36
N GLU A 330 16.66 8.88 19.51
CA GLU A 330 17.79 8.90 20.44
C GLU A 330 18.18 7.48 20.88
N LYS A 331 17.18 6.64 21.18
CA LYS A 331 17.39 5.26 21.62
C LYS A 331 17.99 4.35 20.54
N TYR A 332 17.61 4.53 19.27
CA TYR A 332 18.08 3.69 18.16
C TYR A 332 19.27 4.28 17.38
N PHE A 333 19.49 5.60 17.45
CA PHE A 333 20.56 6.30 16.73
C PHE A 333 21.82 6.53 17.58
N VAL A 334 21.73 6.46 18.93
CA VAL A 334 22.88 6.68 19.83
C VAL A 334 22.84 5.75 21.07
N PRO A 335 23.74 4.75 21.23
CA PRO A 335 24.22 3.72 20.31
C PRO A 335 23.90 2.29 20.83
N LEU A 336 23.89 1.29 19.93
CA LEU A 336 24.34 -0.06 20.28
C LEU A 336 25.85 0.01 20.56
N HIS A 337 26.25 0.44 21.77
CA HIS A 337 27.52 -0.02 22.30
C HIS A 337 27.39 -1.54 22.46
N PRO A 338 28.26 -2.35 21.83
CA PRO A 338 28.35 -3.73 22.24
C PRO A 338 28.77 -3.68 23.70
N GLU A 339 27.94 -4.26 24.58
CA GLU A 339 28.39 -4.62 25.91
C GLU A 339 29.70 -5.38 25.74
N SER A 340 30.79 -4.73 26.12
CA SER A 340 32.06 -5.37 26.37
C SER A 340 31.78 -6.43 27.44
N LYS A 341 31.63 -7.67 26.99
CA LYS A 341 31.71 -8.84 27.85
C LYS A 341 33.09 -8.82 28.49
N GLU A 342 33.14 -8.45 29.77
CA GLU A 342 34.24 -8.82 30.67
C GLU A 342 34.25 -10.33 30.91
#